data_AF-A0A6N9UQG3-F1
#
_entry.id   AF-A0A6N9UQG3-F1
#
_cell.length_a   1.000
_cell.length_b   1.000
_cell.length_c   1.000
_cell.angle_alpha   90.00
_cell.angle_beta   90.00
_cell.angle_gamma   90.00
#
_symmetry.space_group_name_H-M   'P 1'
#
loop_
_entity.id
_entity.type
_entity.pdbx_description
1 polymer ?
#
loop_
_entity_poly.entity_id
_entity_poly.type
_entity_poly.pdbx_seq_one_letter_code
_entity_poly.pdbx_strand_id
1 'polypeptide(L)'
;MDEDDADQDDAKLVEELKTGLKAQETELAEEKDRVAEWLDEAEAQEERARDLLKAVANVSTERDFTLAQKLDLMDLLDIRVHITDKGVPRHKGLTDPITEWYRETGTPVPAALTDEMWNRVKDILSGTRQWQNVRGGFEVMLEKLRTGTPWNEYSGSEKIGGRGYTTLYRRVHHWHSSGEYQAALEALKDFDAAPVPPAYRLPHMLVTGAVDPEFTSSDLGEQGCETSCKSEEMAGQASRRWSCSGSFSR
;
A
#
# COMPACT_ATOMS: atom_id res chain seq x y z
N MET A 1 -5.84 -91.98 0.84
CA MET A 1 -5.95 -90.74 0.06
C MET A 1 -6.59 -89.74 0.99
N ASP A 2 -5.82 -88.69 1.28
CA ASP A 2 -6.29 -87.33 1.55
C ASP A 2 -6.66 -86.97 3.00
N GLU A 3 -5.71 -87.14 3.94
CA GLU A 3 -5.72 -86.38 5.21
C GLU A 3 -4.55 -85.38 5.30
N ASP A 4 -3.38 -85.67 4.71
CA ASP A 4 -2.22 -84.76 4.71
C ASP A 4 -2.37 -83.51 3.81
N ASP A 5 -3.26 -83.53 2.80
CA ASP A 5 -3.47 -82.39 1.90
C ASP A 5 -4.37 -81.30 2.52
N ALA A 6 -5.29 -81.67 3.42
CA ALA A 6 -6.20 -80.73 4.08
C ALA A 6 -5.47 -79.82 5.09
N ASP A 7 -4.55 -80.39 5.87
CA ASP A 7 -3.74 -79.63 6.84
C ASP A 7 -2.77 -78.64 6.18
N GLN A 8 -2.38 -78.92 4.92
CA GLN A 8 -1.45 -78.09 4.17
C GLN A 8 -2.15 -76.86 3.56
N ASP A 9 -3.41 -76.99 3.16
CA ASP A 9 -4.25 -75.90 2.68
C ASP A 9 -4.63 -74.93 3.82
N ASP A 10 -4.94 -75.45 5.01
CA ASP A 10 -5.26 -74.64 6.20
C ASP A 10 -4.06 -73.79 6.66
N ALA A 11 -2.85 -74.37 6.64
CA ALA A 11 -1.63 -73.64 7.00
C ALA A 11 -1.33 -72.48 6.02
N LYS A 12 -1.62 -72.68 4.73
CA LYS A 12 -1.44 -71.65 3.69
C LYS A 12 -2.43 -70.51 3.85
N LEU A 13 -3.68 -70.82 4.18
CA LEU A 13 -4.73 -69.83 4.43
C LEU A 13 -4.41 -68.97 5.67
N VAL A 14 -3.86 -69.57 6.72
CA VAL A 14 -3.43 -68.85 7.93
C VAL A 14 -2.29 -67.87 7.64
N GLU A 15 -1.31 -68.25 6.82
CA GLU A 15 -0.21 -67.35 6.44
C GLU A 15 -0.68 -66.21 5.51
N GLU A 16 -1.60 -66.48 4.58
CA GLU A 16 -2.24 -65.44 3.76
C GLU A 16 -3.05 -64.44 4.62
N LEU A 17 -3.81 -64.93 5.60
CA LEU A 17 -4.54 -64.06 6.53
C LEU A 17 -3.61 -63.26 7.44
N LYS A 18 -2.51 -63.85 7.93
CA LYS A 18 -1.51 -63.13 8.74
C LYS A 18 -0.81 -62.04 7.94
N THR A 19 -0.49 -62.29 6.68
CA THR A 19 0.14 -61.29 5.82
C THR A 19 -0.84 -60.18 5.45
N GLY A 20 -2.10 -60.51 5.17
CA GLY A 20 -3.17 -59.54 4.96
C GLY A 20 -3.43 -58.65 6.19
N LEU A 21 -3.48 -59.25 7.39
CA LEU A 21 -3.62 -58.51 8.64
C LEU A 21 -2.43 -57.59 8.92
N LYS A 22 -1.19 -58.06 8.70
CA LYS A 22 0.00 -57.21 8.86
C LYS A 22 0.02 -56.04 7.88
N ALA A 23 -0.43 -56.24 6.64
CA ALA A 23 -0.53 -55.16 5.65
C ALA A 23 -1.57 -54.10 6.09
N GLN A 24 -2.72 -54.54 6.60
CA GLN A 24 -3.74 -53.64 7.14
C GLN A 24 -3.25 -52.90 8.39
N GLU A 25 -2.48 -53.55 9.27
CA GLU A 25 -1.88 -52.91 10.43
C GLU A 25 -0.87 -51.82 10.03
N THR A 26 -0.07 -52.06 8.99
CA THR A 26 0.86 -51.04 8.48
C THR A 26 0.16 -49.87 7.81
N GLU A 27 -0.88 -50.13 7.01
CA GLU A 27 -1.68 -49.07 6.36
C GLU A 27 -2.38 -48.18 7.41
N LEU A 28 -2.95 -48.80 8.44
CA LEU A 28 -3.61 -48.08 9.53
C LEU A 28 -2.62 -47.30 10.41
N ALA A 29 -1.37 -47.75 10.54
CA ALA A 29 -0.32 -47.00 11.21
C ALA A 29 0.08 -45.75 10.40
N GLU A 30 0.28 -45.90 9.08
CA GLU A 30 0.61 -44.77 8.20
C GLU A 30 -0.51 -43.72 8.14
N GLU A 31 -1.78 -44.15 8.14
CA GLU A 31 -2.91 -43.21 8.21
C GLU A 31 -2.95 -42.45 9.52
N LYS A 32 -2.67 -43.10 10.64
CA LYS A 32 -2.60 -42.44 11.96
C LYS A 32 -1.48 -41.42 12.03
N ASP A 33 -0.30 -41.74 11.48
CA ASP A 33 0.83 -40.81 11.44
C ASP A 33 0.51 -39.59 10.57
N ARG A 34 -0.13 -39.78 9.41
CA ARG A 34 -0.60 -38.67 8.56
C ARG A 34 -1.62 -37.77 9.27
N VAL A 35 -2.58 -38.36 9.97
CA VAL A 35 -3.59 -37.61 10.72
C VAL A 35 -2.95 -36.86 11.89
N ALA A 36 -1.98 -37.46 12.58
CA ALA A 36 -1.24 -36.81 13.66
C ALA A 36 -0.46 -35.59 13.15
N GLU A 37 0.25 -35.71 12.02
CA GLU A 37 0.96 -34.58 11.40
C GLU A 37 0.02 -33.44 11.01
N TRP A 38 -1.14 -33.76 10.42
CA TRP A 38 -2.16 -32.76 10.10
C TRP A 38 -2.76 -32.09 11.34
N LEU A 39 -2.91 -32.83 12.44
CA LEU A 39 -3.45 -32.28 13.68
C LEU A 39 -2.45 -31.35 14.36
N ASP A 40 -1.17 -31.71 14.38
CA ASP A 40 -0.08 -30.86 14.87
C ASP A 40 0.02 -29.56 14.04
N GLU A 41 -0.10 -29.65 12.72
CA GLU A 41 -0.11 -28.47 11.85
C GLU A 41 -1.32 -27.58 12.11
N ALA A 42 -2.51 -28.17 12.27
CA ALA A 42 -3.74 -27.43 12.57
C ALA A 42 -3.68 -26.74 13.94
N GLU A 43 -3.14 -27.40 14.97
CA GLU A 43 -2.96 -26.82 16.31
C GLU A 43 -1.95 -25.66 16.28
N ALA A 44 -0.84 -25.81 15.55
CA ALA A 44 0.13 -24.75 15.36
C ALA A 44 -0.41 -23.55 14.57
N GLN A 45 -1.36 -23.76 13.64
CA GLN A 45 -2.07 -22.66 12.97
C GLN A 45 -3.06 -21.97 13.93
N GLU A 46 -3.77 -22.74 14.76
CA GLU A 46 -4.73 -22.20 15.71
C GLU A 46 -4.06 -21.38 16.83
N GLU A 47 -2.92 -21.84 17.35
CA GLU A 47 -2.14 -21.11 18.34
C GLU A 47 -1.66 -19.77 17.77
N ARG A 48 -1.11 -19.78 16.54
CA ARG A 48 -0.71 -18.55 15.83
C ARG A 48 -1.87 -17.59 15.61
N ALA A 49 -3.03 -18.09 15.18
CA ALA A 49 -4.22 -17.27 15.00
C ALA A 49 -4.70 -16.64 16.32
N ARG A 50 -4.72 -17.41 17.41
CA ARG A 50 -5.08 -16.91 18.75
C ARG A 50 -4.12 -15.84 19.25
N ASP A 51 -2.82 -16.01 19.04
CA ASP A 51 -1.82 -15.03 19.45
C ASP A 51 -1.92 -13.73 18.65
N LEU A 52 -2.22 -13.82 17.35
CA LEU A 52 -2.51 -12.65 16.52
C LEU A 52 -3.80 -11.95 16.96
N LEU A 53 -4.88 -12.69 17.24
CA LEU A 53 -6.13 -12.11 17.75
C LEU A 53 -5.95 -11.40 19.09
N LYS A 54 -5.17 -11.99 20.02
CA LYS A 54 -4.79 -11.32 21.28
C LYS A 54 -3.96 -10.06 21.04
N ALA A 55 -3.07 -10.08 20.04
CA ALA A 55 -2.30 -8.90 19.66
C ALA A 55 -3.19 -7.80 19.05
N VAL A 56 -4.23 -8.16 18.29
CA VAL A 56 -5.15 -7.21 17.64
C VAL A 56 -6.18 -6.65 18.63
N ALA A 57 -6.76 -7.47 19.52
CA ALA A 57 -7.79 -7.06 20.47
C ALA A 57 -7.31 -6.00 21.48
N ASN A 58 -6.00 -5.91 21.73
CA ASN A 58 -5.41 -4.98 22.69
C ASN A 58 -4.88 -3.67 22.07
N VAL A 59 -5.12 -3.40 20.78
CA VAL A 59 -4.38 -2.35 20.06
C VAL A 59 -5.29 -1.25 19.50
N SER A 60 -5.03 -0.03 19.95
CA SER A 60 -5.46 1.20 19.27
C SER A 60 -4.75 1.32 17.93
N THR A 61 -5.52 1.35 16.84
CA THR A 61 -5.30 1.75 15.42
C THR A 61 -3.91 1.97 14.77
N GLU A 62 -2.80 2.12 15.49
CA GLU A 62 -1.46 2.32 14.94
C GLU A 62 -0.42 1.50 15.73
N ARG A 63 -0.20 0.26 15.31
CA ARG A 63 1.08 -0.43 15.60
C ARG A 63 1.80 -0.78 14.32
N ASP A 64 3.12 -0.71 14.40
CA ASP A 64 4.04 -1.21 13.39
C ASP A 64 4.10 -2.75 13.47
N PHE A 65 3.21 -3.42 12.75
CA PHE A 65 3.38 -4.85 12.48
C PHE A 65 4.63 -5.07 11.62
N THR A 66 5.39 -6.12 11.94
CA THR A 66 6.46 -6.59 11.06
C THR A 66 5.89 -7.06 9.72
N LEU A 67 6.71 -7.11 8.66
CA LEU A 67 6.24 -7.55 7.34
C LEU A 67 5.63 -8.96 7.39
N ALA A 68 6.25 -9.87 8.14
CA ALA A 68 5.74 -11.24 8.32
C ALA A 68 4.35 -11.24 8.96
N GLN A 69 4.16 -10.50 10.06
CA GLN A 69 2.86 -10.39 10.72
C GLN A 69 1.79 -9.74 9.83
N LYS A 70 2.18 -8.79 8.96
CA LYS A 70 1.25 -8.18 7.99
C LYS A 70 0.81 -9.20 6.94
N LEU A 71 1.73 -10.05 6.46
CA LEU A 71 1.40 -11.11 5.51
C LEU A 71 0.48 -12.15 6.16
N ASP A 72 0.82 -12.62 7.36
CA ASP A 72 -0.01 -13.58 8.10
C ASP A 72 -1.42 -13.03 8.35
N LEU A 73 -1.54 -11.74 8.65
CA LEU A 73 -2.83 -11.08 8.83
C LEU A 73 -3.61 -10.95 7.51
N MET A 74 -2.93 -10.67 6.40
CA MET A 74 -3.55 -10.60 5.08
C MET A 74 -4.06 -11.98 4.65
N ASP A 75 -3.31 -13.03 4.93
CA ASP A 75 -3.71 -14.41 4.66
C ASP A 75 -4.87 -14.85 5.55
N LEU A 76 -4.83 -14.52 6.85
CA LEU A 76 -5.90 -14.83 7.80
C LEU A 76 -7.24 -14.17 7.43
N LEU A 77 -7.20 -12.95 6.89
CA LEU A 77 -8.39 -12.17 6.54
C LEU A 77 -8.80 -12.31 5.06
N ASP A 78 -8.20 -13.25 4.31
CA ASP A 78 -8.31 -13.41 2.84
C ASP A 78 -8.33 -12.05 2.12
N ILE A 79 -7.38 -11.17 2.46
CA ILE A 79 -7.32 -9.83 1.90
C ILE A 79 -6.79 -9.93 0.47
N ARG A 80 -7.66 -9.65 -0.49
CA ARG A 80 -7.33 -9.53 -1.91
C ARG A 80 -7.28 -8.06 -2.31
N VAL A 81 -6.16 -7.68 -2.91
CA VAL A 81 -5.94 -6.32 -3.42
C VAL A 81 -6.06 -6.34 -4.94
N HIS A 82 -7.12 -5.74 -5.45
CA HIS A 82 -7.33 -5.54 -6.88
C HIS A 82 -6.88 -4.13 -7.28
N ILE A 83 -5.83 -4.04 -8.10
CA ILE A 83 -5.37 -2.78 -8.66
C ILE A 83 -6.30 -2.41 -9.82
N THR A 84 -7.14 -1.39 -9.64
CA THR A 84 -8.19 -1.02 -10.61
C THR A 84 -7.70 -0.07 -11.70
N ASP A 85 -6.59 0.64 -11.47
CA ASP A 85 -6.04 1.61 -12.42
C ASP A 85 -4.57 1.34 -12.75
N LYS A 86 -4.14 1.71 -13.95
CA LYS A 86 -2.73 1.71 -14.35
C LYS A 86 -2.08 2.91 -13.66
N GLY A 87 -1.60 2.69 -12.44
CA GLY A 87 -0.90 3.72 -11.66
C GLY A 87 0.18 4.40 -12.51
N VAL A 88 0.44 5.68 -12.25
CA VAL A 88 1.45 6.42 -13.00
C VAL A 88 2.81 5.77 -12.72
N PRO A 89 3.49 5.20 -13.74
CA PRO A 89 4.73 4.49 -13.51
C PRO A 89 5.76 5.45 -12.91
N ARG A 90 6.40 5.05 -11.82
CA ARG A 90 7.56 5.74 -11.27
C ARG A 90 8.60 5.84 -12.38
N HIS A 91 8.88 7.05 -12.86
CA HIS A 91 9.96 7.25 -13.82
C HIS A 91 11.27 6.80 -13.18
N LYS A 92 11.76 5.64 -13.61
CA LYS A 92 13.00 5.01 -13.16
C LYS A 92 14.16 5.72 -13.88
N GLY A 93 14.40 6.98 -13.52
CA GLY A 93 15.44 7.84 -14.09
C GLY A 93 16.16 8.63 -13.00
N LEU A 94 17.28 9.28 -13.37
CA LEU A 94 18.00 10.21 -12.51
C LEU A 94 17.00 11.26 -12.01
N THR A 95 16.69 11.20 -10.71
CA THR A 95 15.73 12.12 -10.10
C THR A 95 16.36 13.51 -10.09
N ASP A 96 15.59 14.51 -10.52
CA ASP A 96 16.05 15.89 -10.54
C ASP A 96 16.43 16.32 -9.11
N PRO A 97 17.69 16.74 -8.85
CA PRO A 97 18.17 17.08 -7.52
C PRO A 97 17.28 18.09 -6.78
N ILE A 98 16.65 18.99 -7.52
CA ILE A 98 15.77 20.02 -6.94
C ILE A 98 14.45 19.40 -6.49
N THR A 99 13.89 18.49 -7.30
CA THR A 99 12.67 17.77 -6.91
C THR A 99 12.92 16.90 -5.68
N GLU A 100 14.11 16.31 -5.57
CA GLU A 100 14.48 15.51 -4.40
C GLU A 100 14.67 16.38 -3.16
N TRP A 101 15.35 17.52 -3.27
CA TRP A 101 15.49 18.48 -2.16
C TRP A 101 14.13 18.91 -1.59
N TYR A 102 13.14 19.15 -2.45
CA TYR A 102 11.77 19.45 -2.01
C TYR A 102 11.10 18.33 -1.24
N ARG A 103 11.37 17.08 -1.59
CA ARG A 103 10.83 15.91 -0.90
C ARG A 103 11.48 15.71 0.46
N GLU A 104 12.80 15.91 0.55
CA GLU A 104 13.55 15.79 1.79
C GLU A 104 13.20 16.90 2.78
N THR A 105 13.05 18.14 2.30
CA THR A 105 12.78 19.29 3.16
C THR A 105 11.30 19.53 3.44
N GLY A 106 10.40 19.05 2.59
CA GLY A 106 8.97 19.34 2.69
C GLY A 106 8.63 20.81 2.50
N THR A 107 9.55 21.61 1.93
CA THR A 107 9.35 23.05 1.72
C THR A 107 8.16 23.27 0.78
N PRO A 108 7.16 24.09 1.13
CA PRO A 108 6.02 24.30 0.25
C PRO A 108 6.40 25.17 -0.95
N VAL A 109 5.74 24.97 -2.10
CA VAL A 109 6.05 25.69 -3.35
C VAL A 109 5.03 26.80 -3.55
N PRO A 110 5.45 28.05 -3.82
CA PRO A 110 4.53 29.14 -4.16
C PRO A 110 3.47 28.76 -5.21
N ALA A 111 2.18 29.01 -4.91
CA ALA A 111 1.07 28.55 -5.74
C ALA A 111 1.03 29.21 -7.12
N ALA A 112 1.40 30.49 -7.22
CA ALA A 112 1.58 31.23 -8.47
C ALA A 112 2.58 32.38 -8.24
N LEU A 113 3.34 32.75 -9.27
CA LEU A 113 4.30 33.85 -9.19
C LEU A 113 3.63 35.17 -9.58
N THR A 114 3.13 35.92 -8.58
CA THR A 114 2.59 37.26 -8.80
C THR A 114 3.71 38.28 -9.06
N ASP A 115 3.36 39.47 -9.57
CA ASP A 115 4.31 40.56 -9.77
C ASP A 115 4.95 41.02 -8.45
N GLU A 116 4.20 41.00 -7.36
CA GLU A 116 4.68 41.35 -6.01
C GLU A 116 5.74 40.37 -5.52
N MET A 117 5.46 39.07 -5.67
CA MET A 117 6.40 37.99 -5.34
C MET A 117 7.65 38.08 -6.21
N TRP A 118 7.49 38.35 -7.51
CA TRP A 118 8.60 38.54 -8.42
C TRP A 118 9.48 39.72 -8.00
N ASN A 119 8.90 40.84 -7.57
CA ASN A 119 9.65 42.00 -7.10
C ASN A 119 10.52 41.72 -5.87
N ARG A 120 10.17 40.73 -5.03
CA ARG A 120 10.99 40.30 -3.89
C ARG A 120 12.19 39.45 -4.29
N VAL A 121 12.07 38.70 -5.39
CA VAL A 121 13.01 37.65 -5.78
C VAL A 121 13.93 38.06 -6.93
N LYS A 122 13.51 39.01 -7.77
CA LYS A 122 14.24 39.41 -9.00
C LYS A 122 15.71 39.80 -8.76
N ASP A 123 16.02 40.36 -7.60
CA ASP A 123 17.37 40.83 -7.25
C ASP A 123 18.23 39.72 -6.60
N ILE A 124 17.60 38.60 -6.22
CA ILE A 124 18.27 37.43 -5.64
C ILE A 124 18.73 36.47 -6.75
N LEU A 125 17.89 36.28 -7.77
CA LEU A 125 18.17 35.34 -8.86
C LEU A 125 19.09 35.93 -9.92
N SER A 126 20.24 35.30 -10.13
CA SER A 126 21.20 35.72 -11.14
C SER A 126 20.72 35.42 -12.56
N GLY A 127 20.65 36.48 -13.37
CA GLY A 127 20.53 36.37 -14.82
C GLY A 127 21.88 36.21 -15.51
N THR A 128 21.88 35.98 -16.83
CA THR A 128 23.09 36.18 -17.65
C THR A 128 22.78 37.00 -18.88
N ARG A 129 23.83 37.50 -19.52
CA ARG A 129 23.71 38.22 -20.79
C ARG A 129 22.93 37.45 -21.86
N GLN A 130 23.03 36.12 -21.86
CA GLN A 130 22.33 35.23 -22.78
C GLN A 130 20.92 34.84 -22.30
N TRP A 131 20.62 35.03 -21.01
CA TRP A 131 19.35 34.67 -20.39
C TRP A 131 18.81 35.85 -19.57
N GLN A 132 18.04 36.71 -20.24
CA GLN A 132 17.38 37.85 -19.59
C GLN A 132 15.98 37.52 -19.06
N ASN A 133 15.32 36.48 -19.56
CA ASN A 133 14.01 36.06 -19.08
C ASN A 133 14.13 35.17 -17.83
N VAL A 134 14.69 35.73 -16.75
CA VAL A 134 14.86 35.06 -15.45
C VAL A 134 13.49 34.71 -14.87
N ARG A 135 12.54 35.63 -14.98
CA ARG A 135 11.15 35.46 -14.49
C ARG A 135 10.50 34.21 -15.07
N GLY A 136 10.47 34.08 -16.38
CA GLY A 136 9.80 32.95 -17.02
C GLY A 136 10.52 31.62 -16.75
N GLY A 137 11.84 31.63 -16.58
CA GLY A 137 12.58 30.43 -16.16
C GLY A 137 12.24 30.00 -14.73
N PHE A 138 12.13 30.96 -13.81
CA PHE A 138 11.73 30.70 -12.43
C PHE A 138 10.27 30.20 -12.35
N GLU A 139 9.37 30.84 -13.08
CA GLU A 139 7.96 30.44 -13.14
C GLU A 139 7.78 29.01 -13.66
N VAL A 140 8.47 28.65 -14.75
CA VAL A 140 8.44 27.29 -15.32
C VAL A 140 8.97 26.26 -14.33
N MET A 141 10.00 26.61 -13.56
CA MET A 141 10.51 25.70 -12.52
C MET A 141 9.51 25.54 -11.37
N LEU A 142 8.85 26.60 -10.90
CA LEU A 142 7.78 26.48 -9.91
C LEU A 142 6.58 25.69 -10.46
N GLU A 143 6.22 25.89 -11.73
CA GLU A 143 5.17 25.12 -12.42
C GLU A 143 5.51 23.64 -12.50
N LYS A 144 6.75 23.32 -12.86
CA LYS A 144 7.25 21.94 -12.86
C LYS A 144 7.09 21.29 -11.49
N LEU A 145 7.48 21.99 -10.43
CA LEU A 145 7.40 21.44 -9.08
C LEU A 145 5.96 21.23 -8.63
N ARG A 146 5.04 22.11 -9.03
CA ARG A 146 3.60 21.98 -8.73
C ARG A 146 2.93 20.85 -9.50
N THR A 147 3.29 20.65 -10.77
CA THR A 147 2.58 19.70 -11.66
C THR A 147 3.27 18.35 -11.75
N GLY A 148 4.59 18.28 -11.50
CA GLY A 148 5.41 17.09 -11.72
C GLY A 148 5.78 16.86 -13.20
N THR A 149 5.54 17.84 -14.07
CA THR A 149 5.75 17.74 -15.52
C THR A 149 7.23 17.50 -15.86
N PRO A 150 7.56 16.65 -16.83
CA PRO A 150 8.94 16.43 -17.25
C PRO A 150 9.52 17.67 -17.98
N TRP A 151 10.84 17.85 -17.90
CA TRP A 151 11.50 19.05 -18.47
C TRP A 151 11.36 19.16 -19.99
N ASN A 152 11.22 18.04 -20.69
CA ASN A 152 11.08 17.98 -22.14
C ASN A 152 9.82 18.71 -22.65
N GLU A 153 8.72 18.73 -21.88
CA GLU A 153 7.48 19.41 -22.25
C GLU A 153 7.61 20.93 -22.28
N TYR A 154 8.58 21.48 -21.54
CA TYR A 154 8.85 22.92 -21.52
C TYR A 154 9.78 23.38 -22.64
N SER A 155 10.31 22.45 -23.46
CA SER A 155 11.21 22.78 -24.55
C SER A 155 10.51 23.62 -25.62
N GLY A 156 11.09 24.78 -25.97
CA GLY A 156 10.49 25.69 -26.95
C GLY A 156 9.34 26.54 -26.39
N SER A 157 9.06 26.49 -25.08
CA SER A 157 8.02 27.32 -24.48
C SER A 157 8.34 28.82 -24.59
N GLU A 158 7.31 29.64 -24.80
CA GLU A 158 7.44 31.09 -24.88
C GLU A 158 7.93 31.68 -23.55
N LYS A 159 7.53 31.06 -22.42
CA LYS A 159 7.99 31.42 -21.07
C LYS A 159 9.51 31.38 -20.91
N ILE A 160 10.23 30.53 -21.66
CA ILE A 160 11.71 30.50 -21.65
C ILE A 160 12.35 31.20 -22.85
N GLY A 161 11.56 31.93 -23.62
CA GLY A 161 11.97 32.62 -24.84
C GLY A 161 12.29 31.67 -25.98
N GLY A 162 11.54 30.56 -26.11
CA GLY A 162 11.68 29.59 -27.21
C GLY A 162 12.95 28.74 -27.17
N ARG A 163 13.68 28.72 -26.03
CA ARG A 163 14.91 27.95 -25.87
C ARG A 163 14.64 26.46 -25.57
N GLY A 164 15.66 25.62 -25.74
CA GLY A 164 15.61 24.23 -25.29
C GLY A 164 15.64 24.11 -23.76
N TYR A 165 15.00 23.05 -23.24
CA TYR A 165 14.91 22.80 -21.78
C TYR A 165 16.28 22.61 -21.11
N THR A 166 17.30 22.16 -21.84
CA THR A 166 18.65 21.89 -21.30
C THR A 166 19.31 23.16 -20.76
N THR A 167 19.08 24.30 -21.41
CA THR A 167 19.62 25.60 -20.98
C THR A 167 18.91 26.10 -19.73
N LEU A 168 17.58 25.89 -19.63
CA LEU A 168 16.81 26.16 -18.41
C LEU A 168 17.31 25.30 -17.26
N TYR A 169 17.44 24.00 -17.48
CA TYR A 169 17.87 23.04 -16.48
C TYR A 169 19.24 23.40 -15.89
N ARG A 170 20.22 23.73 -16.73
CA ARG A 170 21.55 24.20 -16.25
C ARG A 170 21.45 25.46 -15.41
N ARG A 171 20.58 26.40 -15.78
CA ARG A 171 20.38 27.66 -15.05
C ARG A 171 19.74 27.41 -13.68
N VAL A 172 18.68 26.62 -13.67
CA VAL A 172 17.95 26.25 -12.47
C VAL A 172 18.85 25.46 -11.50
N HIS A 173 19.65 24.53 -12.03
CA HIS A 173 20.66 23.83 -11.24
C HIS A 173 21.72 24.78 -10.67
N HIS A 174 22.13 25.80 -11.42
CA HIS A 174 23.04 26.82 -10.92
C HIS A 174 22.45 27.57 -9.72
N TRP A 175 21.22 28.10 -9.83
CA TRP A 175 20.53 28.77 -8.72
C TRP A 175 20.39 27.89 -7.48
N HIS A 176 20.10 26.60 -7.67
CA HIS A 176 20.03 25.65 -6.57
C HIS A 176 21.40 25.41 -5.92
N SER A 177 22.45 25.25 -6.73
CA SER A 177 23.82 25.02 -6.22
C SER A 177 24.46 26.26 -5.57
N SER A 178 24.06 27.47 -5.99
CA SER A 178 24.58 28.72 -5.43
C SER A 178 23.83 29.19 -4.18
N GLY A 179 22.71 28.54 -3.82
CA GLY A 179 21.88 28.97 -2.70
C GLY A 179 20.87 30.08 -3.05
N GLU A 180 20.95 30.65 -4.26
CA GLU A 180 20.05 31.72 -4.73
C GLU A 180 18.60 31.25 -4.74
N TYR A 181 18.38 29.99 -5.08
CA TYR A 181 17.05 29.42 -5.12
C TYR A 181 16.41 29.33 -3.74
N GLN A 182 17.15 28.87 -2.74
CA GLN A 182 16.71 28.75 -1.36
C GLN A 182 16.48 30.14 -0.75
N ALA A 183 17.35 31.10 -1.05
CA ALA A 183 17.15 32.49 -0.65
C ALA A 183 15.90 33.12 -1.29
N ALA A 184 15.62 32.79 -2.56
CA ALA A 184 14.41 33.21 -3.24
C ALA A 184 13.15 32.63 -2.60
N LEU A 185 13.17 31.36 -2.18
CA LEU A 185 12.03 30.74 -1.49
C LEU A 185 11.82 31.31 -0.09
N GLU A 186 12.90 31.57 0.65
CA GLU A 186 12.82 32.22 1.97
C GLU A 186 12.18 33.61 1.87
N ALA A 187 12.47 34.35 0.81
CA ALA A 187 11.83 35.64 0.53
C ALA A 187 10.33 35.51 0.16
N LEU A 188 9.86 34.31 -0.17
CA LEU A 188 8.48 34.02 -0.55
C LEU A 188 7.68 33.25 0.51
N LYS A 189 8.24 32.98 1.69
CA LYS A 189 7.60 32.18 2.74
C LYS A 189 6.27 32.73 3.26
N ASP A 190 6.07 34.04 3.14
CA ASP A 190 4.88 34.74 3.65
C ASP A 190 3.69 34.66 2.67
N PHE A 191 3.86 34.05 1.50
CA PHE A 191 2.84 33.94 0.46
C PHE A 191 2.21 32.54 0.42
N ASP A 192 1.01 32.46 -0.17
CA ASP A 192 0.29 31.21 -0.35
C ASP A 192 1.12 30.18 -1.12
N ALA A 193 1.22 28.99 -0.53
CA ALA A 193 2.01 27.90 -1.06
C ALA A 193 1.16 26.64 -1.25
N ALA A 194 1.45 25.91 -2.32
CA ALA A 194 0.88 24.62 -2.66
C ALA A 194 1.84 23.50 -2.21
N PRO A 195 1.30 22.36 -1.73
CA PRO A 195 2.12 21.20 -1.45
C PRO A 195 2.71 20.65 -2.74
N VAL A 196 3.95 20.16 -2.68
CA VAL A 196 4.57 19.43 -3.78
C VAL A 196 3.82 18.10 -3.96
N PRO A 197 3.36 17.76 -5.18
CA PRO A 197 2.67 16.52 -5.43
C PRO A 197 3.56 15.32 -5.07
N PRO A 198 2.99 14.24 -4.52
CA PRO A 198 3.75 13.06 -4.14
C PRO A 198 4.41 12.42 -5.36
N ALA A 199 5.60 11.86 -5.14
CA ALA A 199 6.45 11.23 -6.15
C ALA A 199 5.77 10.14 -6.97
N TYR A 200 4.82 9.47 -6.35
CA TYR A 200 3.97 8.46 -6.93
C TYR A 200 2.57 8.67 -6.41
N ARG A 201 1.59 8.55 -7.29
CA ARG A 201 0.22 8.30 -6.88
C ARG A 201 0.05 6.79 -6.93
N LEU A 202 -0.27 6.19 -5.79
CA LEU A 202 -0.67 4.79 -5.80
C LEU A 202 -1.88 4.66 -6.73
N PRO A 203 -1.93 3.63 -7.57
CA PRO A 203 -3.15 3.35 -8.32
C PRO A 203 -4.30 3.20 -7.34
N HIS A 204 -5.50 3.49 -7.82
CA HIS A 204 -6.70 3.10 -7.09
C HIS A 204 -6.67 1.58 -6.89
N MET A 205 -6.85 1.16 -5.64
CA MET A 205 -6.87 -0.24 -5.23
C MET A 205 -8.20 -0.52 -4.55
N LEU A 206 -8.85 -1.60 -4.96
CA LEU A 206 -9.97 -2.19 -4.24
C LEU A 206 -9.42 -3.29 -3.34
N VAL A 207 -9.55 -3.10 -2.03
CA VAL A 207 -9.19 -4.10 -1.03
C VAL A 207 -10.46 -4.81 -0.60
N THR A 208 -10.53 -6.11 -0.83
CA THR A 208 -11.62 -6.98 -0.34
C THR A 208 -11.04 -7.95 0.66
N GLY A 209 -11.70 -8.16 1.79
CA GLY A 209 -11.35 -9.21 2.76
C GLY A 209 -12.59 -10.00 3.13
N ALA A 210 -12.40 -11.24 3.51
CA ALA A 210 -13.44 -12.08 4.09
C ALA A 210 -13.17 -12.20 5.59
N VAL A 211 -14.09 -11.67 6.41
CA VAL A 211 -14.08 -11.92 7.85
C VAL A 211 -15.24 -12.87 8.11
N ASP A 212 -14.96 -13.98 8.77
CA ASP A 212 -16.00 -14.89 9.20
C ASP A 212 -16.93 -14.14 10.18
N PRO A 213 -18.26 -14.07 9.90
CA PRO A 213 -19.19 -13.32 10.72
C PRO A 213 -19.21 -13.73 12.19
N GLU A 214 -18.84 -14.98 12.52
CA GLU A 214 -18.75 -15.47 13.91
C GLU A 214 -17.71 -14.70 14.75
N PHE A 215 -16.67 -14.13 14.11
CA PHE A 215 -15.67 -13.29 14.79
C PHE A 215 -16.04 -11.81 14.84
N THR A 216 -17.09 -11.39 14.12
CA THR A 216 -17.59 -10.00 14.16
C THR A 216 -18.67 -9.79 15.20
N SER A 217 -19.30 -10.86 15.69
CA SER A 217 -20.21 -10.84 16.84
C SER A 217 -19.44 -10.84 18.16
N SER A 218 -18.61 -9.82 18.36
CA SER A 218 -18.24 -9.43 19.72
C SER A 218 -19.29 -8.45 20.21
N ASP A 219 -20.00 -8.81 21.27
CA ASP A 219 -20.97 -8.01 22.01
C ASP A 219 -20.50 -6.56 22.20
N LEU A 220 -20.87 -5.68 21.27
CA LEU A 220 -20.99 -4.26 21.58
C LEU A 220 -22.21 -4.15 22.48
N GLY A 221 -21.94 -4.21 23.79
CA GLY A 221 -22.93 -4.17 24.84
C GLY A 221 -24.07 -3.21 24.53
N GLU A 222 -25.26 -3.77 24.59
CA GLU A 222 -26.51 -3.06 24.81
C GLU A 222 -26.38 -2.20 26.07
N GLN A 223 -25.88 -0.98 25.94
CA GLN A 223 -26.37 0.13 26.75
C GLN A 223 -27.30 0.95 25.86
N GLY A 224 -28.54 0.47 25.79
CA GLY A 224 -29.66 1.22 25.26
C GLY A 224 -29.84 2.51 26.07
N CYS A 225 -29.60 3.64 25.42
CA CYS A 225 -30.29 4.87 25.74
C CYS A 225 -31.72 4.71 25.21
N GLU A 226 -32.63 4.24 26.07
CA GLU A 226 -34.05 4.28 25.79
C GLU A 226 -34.51 5.74 25.74
N THR A 227 -34.71 6.27 24.53
CA THR A 227 -35.77 7.26 24.32
C THR A 227 -36.65 6.80 23.17
N SER A 228 -37.71 6.10 23.57
CA SER A 228 -39.02 5.99 22.94
C SER A 228 -39.22 6.74 21.62
N CYS A 229 -39.47 6.00 20.55
CA CYS A 229 -40.49 6.33 19.55
C CYS A 229 -41.08 5.04 18.97
N LYS A 230 -42.34 4.76 19.31
CA LYS A 230 -43.17 3.71 18.72
C LYS A 230 -43.70 4.14 17.35
N SER A 231 -43.68 3.21 16.39
CA SER A 231 -44.72 2.86 15.38
C SER A 231 -44.03 2.28 14.13
N GLU A 232 -43.92 0.95 13.98
CA GLU A 232 -44.87 0.00 13.33
C GLU A 232 -44.52 -0.32 11.85
N GLU A 233 -44.32 -1.63 11.60
CA GLU A 233 -44.51 -2.46 10.37
C GLU A 233 -43.92 -2.00 9.00
N MET A 234 -43.35 -2.84 8.13
CA MET A 234 -43.36 -4.30 7.93
C MET A 234 -42.13 -4.74 7.09
N ALA A 235 -41.86 -6.05 7.13
CA ALA A 235 -40.68 -6.76 6.65
C ALA A 235 -40.36 -6.71 5.13
N GLY A 236 -39.06 -6.86 4.82
CA GLY A 236 -38.55 -7.20 3.49
C GLY A 236 -37.02 -7.38 3.53
N GLN A 237 -36.56 -8.61 3.27
CA GLN A 237 -35.23 -9.14 3.56
C GLN A 237 -34.02 -8.38 3.00
N ALA A 238 -32.95 -8.51 3.80
CA ALA A 238 -31.62 -7.96 3.66
C ALA A 238 -30.85 -8.41 2.41
N SER A 239 -30.25 -7.43 1.73
CA SER A 239 -28.90 -7.52 1.21
C SER A 239 -28.24 -6.16 1.45
N ARG A 240 -27.54 -6.01 2.57
CA ARG A 240 -26.78 -4.79 2.87
C ARG A 240 -25.33 -5.03 2.48
N ARG A 241 -25.02 -4.67 1.24
CA ARG A 241 -23.65 -4.50 0.72
C ARG A 241 -23.03 -3.32 1.47
N TRP A 242 -22.06 -3.57 2.34
CA TRP A 242 -21.32 -2.48 2.98
C TRP A 242 -20.25 -1.97 2.01
N SER A 243 -20.42 -0.73 1.53
CA SER A 243 -19.39 0.01 0.82
C SER A 243 -18.75 1.00 1.78
N CYS A 244 -17.57 0.69 2.30
CA CYS A 244 -16.73 1.69 2.96
C CYS A 244 -15.95 2.46 1.89
N SER A 245 -16.46 3.63 1.48
CA SER A 245 -15.68 4.61 0.72
C SER A 245 -14.78 5.38 1.68
N GLY A 246 -13.60 4.83 1.97
CA GLY A 246 -12.54 5.54 2.70
C GLY A 246 -11.74 6.41 1.74
N SER A 247 -12.05 7.70 1.67
CA SER A 247 -11.16 8.70 1.06
C SER A 247 -9.99 8.95 2.00
N PHE A 248 -8.84 8.34 1.70
CA PHE A 248 -7.60 8.61 2.41
C PHE A 248 -6.94 9.86 1.81
N SER A 249 -7.20 11.02 2.42
CA SER A 249 -6.45 12.25 2.14
C SER A 249 -5.24 12.30 3.07
N ARG A 250 -4.05 12.35 2.49
CA ARG A 250 -2.87 12.97 3.10
C ARG A 250 -2.39 14.08 2.18
#